data_AF-A0A5R9M4S6-F1
#
_entry.id   AF-A0A5R9M4S6-F1
#
_cell.length_a   1.000
_cell.length_b   1.000
_cell.length_c   1.000
_cell.angle_alpha   90.00
_cell.angle_beta   90.00
_cell.angle_gamma   90.00
#
_symmetry.space_group_name_H-M   'P 1'
#
loop_
_entity.id
_entity.type
_entity.pdbx_description
1 polymer ?
#
loop_
_entity_poly.entity_id
_entity_poly.type
_entity_poly.pdbx_seq_one_letter_code
_entity_poly.pdbx_strand_id
1 'polypeptide(L)' 'MSPTNPVEPAEPDGPAEPAGPAGRDGSAGPPDTVAEPEGGESACWLDRVCPQCDAVSDGPPPARCPRCGAGLRG' A
#
# COMPACT_ATOMS: atom_id res chain seq x y z
N MET A 1 -17.47 -43.66 22.52
CA MET A 1 -16.55 -43.77 21.38
C MET A 1 -15.76 -42.47 21.35
N SER A 2 -14.45 -42.50 21.62
CA SER A 2 -13.63 -41.28 21.59
C SER A 2 -13.39 -40.86 20.13
N PRO A 3 -13.50 -39.58 19.76
CA PRO A 3 -13.05 -39.15 18.44
C PRO A 3 -11.53 -39.22 18.42
N THR A 4 -10.96 -40.05 17.54
CA THR A 4 -9.54 -39.97 17.22
C THR A 4 -9.31 -38.60 16.58
N ASN A 5 -8.53 -37.74 17.24
CA ASN A 5 -8.21 -36.41 16.73
C ASN A 5 -7.50 -36.55 15.37
N PRO A 6 -7.80 -35.72 14.34
CA PRO A 6 -7.05 -35.74 13.09
C PRO A 6 -5.56 -35.43 13.35
N VAL A 7 -4.68 -36.20 12.73
CA VAL A 7 -3.23 -35.95 12.81
C VAL A 7 -2.93 -34.60 12.17
N GLU A 8 -2.15 -33.74 12.84
CA GLU A 8 -1.73 -32.45 12.29
C GLU A 8 -0.94 -32.66 10.98
N PRO A 9 -1.10 -31.79 9.96
CA PRO A 9 -0.26 -31.83 8.77
C PRO A 9 1.19 -31.58 9.16
N ALA A 10 2.11 -32.42 8.66
CA ALA A 10 3.55 -32.22 8.83
C ALA A 10 3.93 -30.79 8.42
N GLU A 11 4.63 -30.09 9.32
CA GLU A 11 5.17 -28.77 9.04
C GLU A 11 6.06 -28.83 7.79
N PRO A 12 5.99 -27.83 6.88
CA PRO A 12 6.87 -27.82 5.72
C PRO A 12 8.32 -27.68 6.19
N ASP A 13 9.21 -28.49 5.65
CA ASP A 13 10.65 -28.21 5.67
C ASP A 13 10.83 -26.84 5.01
N GLY A 14 11.10 -25.83 5.83
CA GLY A 14 11.15 -24.43 5.40
C GLY A 14 12.19 -24.22 4.29
N PRO A 15 12.12 -23.11 3.53
CA PRO A 15 13.13 -22.85 2.51
C PRO A 15 14.50 -22.73 3.18
N ALA A 16 15.47 -23.50 2.70
CA ALA A 16 16.86 -23.38 3.13
C ALA A 16 17.28 -21.90 3.09
N GLU A 17 17.79 -21.41 4.21
CA GLU A 17 18.18 -20.02 4.37
C GLU A 17 19.15 -19.59 3.25
N PRO A 18 18.95 -18.44 2.59
CA PRO A 18 19.93 -17.96 1.64
C PRO A 18 21.18 -17.53 2.41
N ALA A 19 22.34 -18.07 2.04
CA ALA A 19 23.62 -17.57 2.51
C ALA A 19 23.70 -16.06 2.18
N GLY A 20 23.76 -15.23 3.23
CA GLY A 20 23.78 -13.78 3.10
C GLY A 20 24.95 -13.29 2.23
N PRO A 21 24.84 -12.08 1.64
CA PRO A 21 25.92 -11.57 0.82
C PRO A 21 27.13 -11.27 1.70
N ALA A 22 28.26 -11.92 1.39
CA ALA A 22 29.55 -11.56 1.95
C ALA A 22 29.86 -10.09 1.59
N GLY A 23 29.89 -9.24 2.60
CA GLY A 23 30.25 -7.83 2.47
C GLY A 23 31.62 -7.70 1.81
N ARG A 24 31.71 -6.78 0.85
CA ARG A 24 32.98 -6.21 0.43
C ARG A 24 32.89 -4.70 0.54
N ASP A 25 33.73 -4.17 1.42
CA ASP A 25 33.95 -2.77 1.67
C ASP A 25 34.53 -2.11 0.41
N GLY A 26 33.83 -1.13 -0.13
CA GLY A 26 34.27 -0.35 -1.29
C GLY A 26 33.52 0.96 -1.38
N SER A 27 34.06 2.02 -0.77
CA SER A 27 33.54 3.38 -0.87
C SER A 27 33.57 3.91 -2.31
N ALA A 28 32.42 4.38 -2.81
CA ALA A 28 32.35 5.49 -3.76
C ALA A 28 30.92 6.06 -3.85
N GLY A 29 30.76 7.27 -3.32
CA GLY A 29 29.61 8.17 -3.53
C GLY A 29 28.50 8.04 -2.48
N PRO A 30 27.97 9.15 -1.92
CA PRO A 30 26.60 9.07 -1.42
C PRO A 30 25.76 8.63 -2.62
N PRO A 31 24.88 7.63 -2.52
CA PRO A 31 23.75 7.64 -3.42
C PRO A 31 23.01 8.93 -3.08
N ASP A 32 23.28 9.98 -3.84
CA ASP A 32 22.31 11.01 -4.16
C ASP A 32 21.22 10.34 -5.02
N THR A 33 20.67 9.24 -4.51
CA THR A 33 19.30 8.91 -4.75
C THR A 33 18.60 9.82 -3.76
N VAL A 34 18.33 11.05 -4.17
CA VAL A 34 17.00 11.59 -3.89
C VAL A 34 16.10 10.42 -4.27
N ALA A 35 15.58 9.71 -3.27
CA ALA A 35 14.48 8.80 -3.51
C ALA A 35 13.51 9.69 -4.29
N GLU A 36 13.33 9.38 -5.58
CA GLU A 36 12.24 9.93 -6.38
C GLU A 36 11.08 10.05 -5.41
N PRO A 37 10.46 11.23 -5.22
CA PRO A 37 9.36 11.31 -4.27
C PRO A 37 8.43 10.15 -4.62
N GLU A 38 8.38 9.11 -3.76
CA GLU A 38 7.60 7.90 -3.95
C GLU A 38 6.14 8.33 -3.79
N GLY A 39 5.66 9.01 -4.81
CA GLY A 39 4.54 9.92 -4.84
C GLY A 39 4.21 10.17 -6.31
N GLY A 40 4.23 9.10 -7.11
CA GLY A 40 3.57 9.07 -8.41
C GLY A 40 2.09 9.29 -8.17
N GLU A 41 1.62 10.44 -8.64
CA GLU A 41 0.28 11.02 -8.48
C GLU A 41 -0.36 10.78 -7.11
N SER A 42 -0.47 11.83 -6.28
CA SER A 42 -1.57 11.87 -5.32
C SER A 42 -2.87 11.82 -6.12
N ALA A 43 -3.31 10.59 -6.39
CA ALA A 43 -4.54 10.16 -7.01
C ALA A 43 -5.38 11.33 -7.51
N CYS A 44 -5.31 11.68 -8.79
CA CYS A 44 -6.32 12.58 -9.39
C CYS A 44 -7.77 12.09 -9.16
N TRP A 45 -7.93 10.86 -8.67
CA TRP A 45 -9.17 10.28 -8.18
C TRP A 45 -9.53 10.63 -6.72
N LEU A 46 -8.57 10.91 -5.82
CA LEU A 46 -8.81 11.31 -4.43
C LEU A 46 -9.46 12.70 -4.34
N ASP A 47 -9.11 13.61 -5.24
CA ASP A 47 -9.77 14.92 -5.37
C ASP A 47 -11.28 14.77 -5.69
N ARG A 48 -11.68 13.62 -6.25
CA ARG A 48 -13.08 13.31 -6.55
C ARG A 48 -13.84 12.67 -5.40
N VAL A 49 -13.16 12.32 -4.30
CA VAL A 49 -13.76 11.69 -3.11
C VAL A 49 -14.15 12.75 -2.09
N CYS A 50 -15.41 12.74 -1.67
CA CYS A 50 -15.86 13.64 -0.62
C CYS A 50 -15.32 13.19 0.76
N PRO A 51 -14.59 14.05 1.52
CA PRO A 51 -14.04 13.68 2.83
C PRO A 51 -15.09 13.53 3.95
N GLN A 52 -16.37 13.82 3.67
CA GLN A 52 -17.47 13.70 4.64
C GLN A 52 -18.28 12.42 4.47
N CYS A 53 -18.38 11.87 3.26
CA CYS A 53 -19.26 10.75 2.97
C CYS A 53 -18.70 9.73 1.98
N ASP A 54 -17.42 9.87 1.61
CA ASP A 54 -16.69 9.01 0.67
C ASP A 54 -17.36 8.81 -0.69
N ALA A 55 -18.23 9.75 -1.08
CA ALA A 55 -18.86 9.74 -2.38
C ALA A 55 -17.83 10.10 -3.47
N VAL A 56 -17.74 9.27 -4.51
CA VAL A 56 -16.91 9.52 -5.70
C VAL A 56 -17.76 10.21 -6.77
N SER A 57 -17.25 11.29 -7.34
CA SER A 57 -17.90 11.99 -8.45
C SER A 57 -17.35 11.53 -9.81
N ASP A 58 -18.24 11.28 -10.78
CA ASP A 58 -17.88 10.81 -12.13
C ASP A 58 -17.62 11.99 -13.11
N GLY A 59 -18.10 13.19 -12.79
CA GLY A 59 -17.96 14.42 -13.60
C GLY A 59 -16.96 15.45 -13.06
N PRO A 60 -16.84 16.64 -13.69
CA PRO A 60 -15.98 17.73 -13.21
C PRO A 60 -16.37 18.12 -11.77
N PRO A 61 -15.39 18.38 -10.87
CA PRO A 61 -15.64 18.53 -9.45
C PRO A 61 -16.56 19.72 -9.17
N PRO A 62 -17.77 19.51 -8.63
CA PRO A 62 -18.62 20.59 -8.19
C PRO A 62 -18.07 21.20 -6.89
N ALA A 63 -18.31 22.49 -6.65
CA ALA A 63 -17.95 23.13 -5.36
C ALA A 63 -18.63 22.49 -4.13
N ARG A 64 -19.64 21.64 -4.34
CA ARG A 64 -20.37 20.90 -3.30
C ARG A 64 -20.62 19.45 -3.71
N CYS A 65 -20.48 18.53 -2.77
CA CYS A 65 -20.78 17.12 -2.97
C CYS A 65 -22.29 16.91 -3.28
N PRO A 66 -22.66 16.21 -4.37
CA PRO A 66 -24.07 15.96 -4.71
C PRO A 66 -24.77 14.98 -3.75
N ARG A 67 -24.02 14.21 -2.95
CA ARG A 67 -24.58 13.23 -2.01
C ARG A 67 -24.95 13.82 -0.66
N CYS A 68 -24.09 14.67 -0.10
CA CYS A 68 -24.25 15.19 1.27
C CYS A 68 -24.27 16.73 1.36
N GLY A 69 -23.95 17.45 0.29
CA GLY A 69 -23.93 18.91 0.26
C GLY A 69 -22.69 19.58 0.85
N ALA A 70 -21.72 18.81 1.36
CA ALA A 70 -20.47 19.35 1.91
C ALA A 70 -19.63 20.08 0.84
N GLY A 71 -18.89 21.12 1.25
CA GLY A 71 -17.97 21.84 0.37
C GLY A 71 -16.76 20.98 0.02
N LEU A 72 -16.54 20.72 -1.26
CA LEU A 72 -15.32 20.09 -1.76
C LEU A 72 -14.32 21.24 -1.96
N ARG A 73 -13.25 21.27 -1.15
CA ARG A 73 -12.18 22.27 -1.32
C ARG A 73 -11.44 21.91 -2.60
N GLY A 74 -11.71 22.65 -3.68
CA GLY A 74 -11.10 22.44 -5.00
C GLY A 74 -9.68 22.97 -5.11
#